data_AF-A0A6V8MG13-F1
#
_entry.id   AF-A0A6V8MG13-F1
#
_cell.length_a   1.000
_cell.length_b   1.000
_cell.length_c   1.000
_cell.angle_alpha   90.00
_cell.angle_beta   90.00
_cell.angle_gamma   90.00
#
_symmetry.space_group_name_H-M   'P 1'
#
loop_
_entity.id
_entity.type
_entity.pdbx_description
1 polymer ?
#
loop_
_entity_poly.entity_id
_entity_poly.type
_entity_poly.pdbx_seq_one_letter_code
_entity_poly.pdbx_strand_id
1 'polypeptide(L)'
;MPDNKYDTLSLEASYLSQGQANRAQEIKSALHAYRTLELQQFSDDTPIRLTALVTLEAEDGETRTVFIGPEEGGMKLDLEGCEVLVITPNSPLGRDLIGKTVGDEVELGKGRECKEFGITGVS
;
A
#
# COMPACT_ATOMS: atom_id res chain seq x y z
N MET A 1 52.17 -14.57 18.79
CA MET A 1 51.46 -13.46 18.14
C MET A 1 50.16 -13.99 17.54
N PRO A 2 49.00 -13.86 18.21
CA PRO A 2 47.74 -14.24 17.58
C PRO A 2 46.75 -13.09 17.67
N ASP A 3 46.73 -12.17 16.72
CA ASP A 3 45.63 -11.19 16.64
C ASP A 3 45.72 -10.49 15.29
N ASN A 4 44.72 -10.70 14.42
CA ASN A 4 44.26 -9.76 13.37
C ASN A 4 43.32 -10.40 12.32
N LYS A 5 43.09 -11.72 12.33
CA LYS A 5 42.27 -12.39 11.28
C LYS A 5 40.81 -12.64 11.67
N TYR A 6 40.43 -12.37 12.92
CA TYR A 6 39.07 -12.58 13.42
C TYR A 6 38.26 -11.29 13.63
N ASP A 7 38.91 -10.13 13.66
CA ASP A 7 38.25 -8.83 13.84
C ASP A 7 37.35 -8.44 12.65
N THR A 8 37.75 -8.78 11.43
CA THR A 8 36.99 -8.41 10.22
C THR A 8 35.72 -9.25 10.03
N LEU A 9 35.77 -10.56 10.35
CA LEU A 9 34.61 -11.46 10.24
C LEU A 9 33.51 -11.15 11.27
N SER A 10 33.88 -10.73 12.47
CA SER A 10 32.92 -10.39 13.54
C SER A 10 32.18 -9.08 13.26
N LEU A 11 32.85 -8.13 12.60
CA LEU A 11 32.25 -6.84 12.23
C LEU A 11 31.24 -7.00 11.09
N GLU A 12 31.56 -7.78 10.05
CA GLU A 12 30.65 -8.05 8.93
C GLU A 12 29.41 -8.86 9.36
N ALA A 13 29.58 -9.81 10.29
CA ALA A 13 28.46 -10.58 10.86
C ALA A 13 27.50 -9.72 11.71
N SER A 14 28.02 -8.66 12.36
CA SER A 14 27.21 -7.74 13.16
C SER A 14 26.36 -6.82 12.27
N TYR A 15 26.89 -6.33 11.14
CA TYR A 15 26.10 -5.56 10.17
C TYR A 15 24.98 -6.37 9.52
N LEU A 16 25.22 -7.66 9.24
CA LEU A 16 24.18 -8.58 8.74
C LEU A 16 23.10 -8.85 9.80
N SER A 17 23.51 -9.01 11.07
CA SER A 17 22.60 -9.27 12.19
C SER A 17 21.73 -8.05 12.53
N GLN A 18 22.28 -6.83 12.43
CA GLN A 18 21.52 -5.58 12.62
C GLN A 18 20.51 -5.36 11.47
N GLY A 19 20.90 -5.64 10.23
CA GLY A 19 20.01 -5.51 9.06
C GLY A 19 18.83 -6.50 9.09
N GLN A 20 19.07 -7.73 9.53
CA GLN A 20 18.01 -8.73 9.74
C GLN A 20 17.08 -8.35 10.89
N ALA A 21 17.61 -7.78 11.98
CA ALA A 21 16.81 -7.29 13.10
C ALA A 21 15.90 -6.12 12.70
N ASN A 22 16.40 -5.19 11.88
CA ASN A 22 15.61 -4.06 11.37
C ASN A 22 14.46 -4.54 10.48
N ARG A 23 14.72 -5.45 9.53
CA ARG A 23 13.64 -6.03 8.69
C ARG A 23 12.60 -6.80 9.51
N ALA A 24 13.04 -7.57 10.51
CA ALA A 24 12.12 -8.28 11.39
C ALA A 24 11.22 -7.30 12.17
N GLN A 25 11.72 -6.12 12.52
CA GLN A 25 10.95 -5.09 13.20
C GLN A 25 9.96 -4.39 12.26
N GLU A 26 10.33 -4.14 11.01
CA GLU A 26 9.44 -3.58 9.98
C GLU A 26 8.25 -4.52 9.71
N ILE A 27 8.51 -5.82 9.50
CA ILE A 27 7.45 -6.82 9.29
C ILE A 27 6.52 -6.91 10.51
N LYS A 28 7.08 -6.88 11.73
CA LYS A 28 6.27 -6.88 12.96
C LYS A 28 5.39 -5.64 13.07
N SER A 29 5.88 -4.49 12.66
CA SER A 29 5.13 -3.22 12.71
C SER A 29 3.98 -3.25 11.70
N ALA A 30 4.24 -3.68 10.46
CA ALA A 30 3.21 -3.86 9.46
C ALA A 30 2.13 -4.85 9.94
N LEU A 31 2.54 -6.01 10.47
CA LEU A 31 1.61 -7.00 11.01
C LEU A 31 0.77 -6.43 12.17
N HIS A 32 1.37 -5.62 13.03
CA HIS A 32 0.65 -4.96 14.12
C HIS A 32 -0.36 -3.95 13.57
N ALA A 33 0.04 -3.09 12.63
CA ALA A 33 -0.82 -2.10 12.00
C ALA A 33 -2.05 -2.72 11.34
N TYR A 34 -1.88 -3.86 10.65
CA TYR A 34 -3.00 -4.61 10.09
C TYR A 34 -3.87 -5.29 11.15
N ARG A 35 -3.30 -5.77 12.26
CA ARG A 35 -4.07 -6.44 13.35
C ARG A 35 -4.88 -5.47 14.19
N THR A 36 -4.42 -4.24 14.35
CA THR A 36 -5.11 -3.19 15.11
C THR A 36 -5.92 -2.27 14.21
N LEU A 37 -6.08 -2.63 12.93
CA LEU A 37 -6.80 -1.83 11.96
C LEU A 37 -8.29 -1.86 12.28
N GLU A 38 -8.87 -0.68 12.50
CA GLU A 38 -10.31 -0.51 12.60
C GLU A 38 -10.85 -0.12 11.22
N LEU A 39 -11.64 -1.00 10.62
CA LEU A 39 -12.31 -0.73 9.35
C LEU A 39 -13.33 0.39 9.56
N GLN A 40 -13.17 1.46 8.79
CA GLN A 40 -14.08 2.59 8.81
C GLN A 40 -15.28 2.27 7.92
N GLN A 41 -16.44 2.83 8.26
CA GLN A 41 -17.60 2.77 7.38
C GLN A 41 -17.51 3.93 6.40
N PHE A 42 -17.63 3.62 5.11
CA PHE A 42 -17.71 4.63 4.07
C PHE A 42 -19.10 4.67 3.45
N SER A 43 -19.42 5.83 2.87
CA SER A 43 -20.61 6.09 2.07
C SER A 43 -20.17 7.00 0.93
N ASP A 44 -21.00 7.18 -0.09
CA ASP A 44 -20.63 7.94 -1.30
C ASP A 44 -20.17 9.39 -1.02
N ASP A 45 -20.70 10.01 0.04
CA ASP A 45 -20.35 11.36 0.49
C ASP A 45 -19.14 11.39 1.46
N THR A 46 -18.63 10.23 1.86
CA THR A 46 -17.52 10.13 2.81
C THR A 46 -16.19 10.25 2.08
N PRO A 47 -15.31 11.19 2.48
CA PRO A 47 -14.00 11.32 1.87
C PRO A 47 -13.18 10.05 2.08
N ILE A 48 -12.52 9.59 1.03
CA ILE A 48 -11.65 8.41 1.02
C ILE A 48 -10.52 8.57 2.03
N ARG A 49 -10.33 7.55 2.88
CA ARG A 49 -9.32 7.51 3.96
C ARG A 49 -8.69 6.12 4.08
N LEU A 50 -7.81 5.95 5.05
CA LEU A 50 -7.28 4.64 5.43
C LEU A 50 -8.44 3.66 5.64
N THR A 51 -8.29 2.42 5.18
CA THR A 51 -9.27 1.33 5.19
C THR A 51 -10.37 1.40 4.14
N ALA A 52 -10.40 2.45 3.29
CA ALA A 52 -11.37 2.54 2.21
C ALA A 52 -11.11 1.50 1.11
N LEU A 53 -12.19 0.86 0.66
CA LEU A 53 -12.23 0.12 -0.59
C LEU A 53 -12.86 1.02 -1.66
N VAL A 54 -12.09 1.38 -2.68
CA VAL A 54 -12.48 2.31 -3.73
C VAL A 54 -12.63 1.58 -5.05
N THR A 55 -13.76 1.78 -5.71
CA THR A 55 -13.99 1.30 -7.08
C THR A 55 -13.77 2.46 -8.05
N LEU A 56 -12.91 2.20 -9.04
CA LEU A 56 -12.52 3.11 -10.09
C LEU A 56 -13.03 2.56 -11.43
N GLU A 57 -13.57 3.42 -12.27
CA GLU A 57 -14.04 3.06 -13.61
C GLU A 57 -13.49 4.04 -14.64
N ALA A 58 -12.89 3.55 -15.72
CA ALA A 58 -12.48 4.38 -16.84
C ALA A 58 -13.60 4.53 -17.88
N GLU A 59 -13.50 5.53 -18.76
CA GLU A 59 -14.46 5.74 -19.86
C GLU A 59 -14.69 4.51 -20.76
N ASP A 60 -13.71 3.64 -20.89
CA ASP A 60 -13.80 2.41 -21.70
C ASP A 60 -14.52 1.25 -20.96
N GLY A 61 -15.01 1.49 -19.73
CA GLY A 61 -15.68 0.49 -18.88
C GLY A 61 -14.72 -0.43 -18.10
N GLU A 62 -13.41 -0.16 -18.14
CA GLU A 62 -12.43 -0.87 -17.32
C GLU A 62 -12.61 -0.48 -15.86
N THR A 63 -12.93 -1.46 -15.01
CA THR A 63 -13.06 -1.26 -13.57
C THR A 63 -11.81 -1.74 -12.81
N ARG A 64 -11.46 -1.03 -11.75
CA ARG A 64 -10.38 -1.41 -10.83
C ARG A 64 -10.84 -1.20 -9.40
N THR A 65 -10.48 -2.16 -8.55
CA THR A 65 -10.75 -2.05 -7.12
C THR A 65 -9.45 -1.82 -6.37
N VAL A 66 -9.45 -0.84 -5.47
CA VAL A 66 -8.26 -0.39 -4.75
C VAL A 66 -8.56 -0.33 -3.26
N PHE A 67 -7.71 -0.92 -2.42
CA PHE A 67 -7.84 -0.86 -0.96
C PHE A 67 -6.73 -0.01 -0.36
N ILE A 68 -7.08 0.95 0.50
CA ILE A 68 -6.09 1.80 1.19
C ILE A 68 -5.67 1.14 2.52
N GLY A 69 -4.58 0.37 2.47
CA GLY A 69 -3.96 -0.28 3.62
C GLY A 69 -2.96 0.62 4.36
N PRO A 70 -2.67 0.34 5.65
CA PRO A 70 -1.77 1.15 6.47
C PRO A 70 -0.31 1.06 6.00
N GLU A 71 0.16 -0.13 5.68
CA GLU A 71 1.54 -0.44 5.32
C GLU A 71 1.60 -1.47 4.18
N GLU A 72 2.77 -1.63 3.55
CA GLU A 72 3.01 -2.64 2.50
C GLU A 72 2.01 -2.60 1.32
N GLY A 73 2.00 -1.48 0.58
CA GLY A 73 1.23 -1.32 -0.65
C GLY A 73 1.92 -1.90 -1.90
N GLY A 74 1.19 -1.99 -3.00
CA GLY A 74 1.65 -2.56 -4.28
C GLY A 74 1.33 -4.04 -4.46
N MET A 75 0.58 -4.64 -3.53
CA MET A 75 0.11 -6.02 -3.62
C MET A 75 -1.21 -6.09 -4.40
N LYS A 76 -1.34 -7.11 -5.24
CA LYS A 76 -2.62 -7.48 -5.87
C LYS A 76 -3.18 -8.69 -5.14
N LEU A 77 -4.43 -8.59 -4.70
CA LEU A 77 -5.18 -9.66 -4.07
C LEU A 77 -6.24 -10.13 -5.06
N ASP A 78 -6.39 -11.44 -5.23
CA ASP A 78 -7.53 -12.02 -5.93
C ASP A 78 -8.58 -12.41 -4.89
N LEU A 79 -9.76 -11.79 -4.97
CA LEU A 79 -10.92 -12.11 -4.14
C LEU A 79 -12.02 -12.61 -5.05
N GLU A 80 -12.18 -13.94 -5.12
CA GLU A 80 -13.24 -14.59 -5.90
C GLU A 80 -13.26 -14.17 -7.39
N GLY A 81 -12.08 -13.94 -7.97
CA GLY A 81 -11.92 -13.46 -9.34
C GLY A 81 -11.97 -11.94 -9.52
N CYS A 82 -12.09 -11.18 -8.43
CA CYS A 82 -11.93 -9.72 -8.42
C CYS A 82 -10.51 -9.35 -7.97
N GLU A 83 -9.75 -8.69 -8.84
CA GLU A 83 -8.42 -8.17 -8.50
C GLU A 83 -8.57 -6.88 -7.68
N VAL A 84 -8.04 -6.89 -6.45
CA VAL A 84 -7.96 -5.73 -5.55
C VAL A 84 -6.50 -5.31 -5.39
N LEU A 85 -6.20 -4.08 -5.76
CA LEU A 85 -4.88 -3.49 -5.56
C LEU A 85 -4.80 -2.85 -4.17
N VAL A 86 -3.93 -3.37 -3.31
CA VAL A 86 -3.63 -2.75 -2.02
C VAL A 86 -2.62 -1.62 -2.24
N ILE A 87 -2.95 -0.42 -1.80
CA ILE A 87 -2.06 0.74 -1.82
C ILE A 87 -1.94 1.35 -0.42
N THR A 88 -0.94 2.20 -0.21
CA THR A 88 -0.81 2.97 1.03
C THR A 88 -1.19 4.43 0.80
N PRO A 89 -1.59 5.18 1.85
CA PRO A 89 -1.86 6.62 1.77
C PRO A 89 -0.68 7.43 1.21
N ASN A 90 0.54 6.94 1.40
CA ASN A 90 1.76 7.59 0.94
C ASN A 90 2.14 7.27 -0.52
N SER A 91 1.48 6.30 -1.14
CA SER A 91 1.68 5.96 -2.55
C SER A 91 1.18 7.09 -3.46
N PRO A 92 1.66 7.21 -4.72
CA PRO A 92 1.21 8.25 -5.63
C PRO A 92 -0.31 8.26 -5.82
N LEU A 93 -0.90 7.09 -6.07
CA LEU A 93 -2.35 6.94 -6.21
C LEU A 93 -3.08 7.18 -4.89
N GLY A 94 -2.51 6.73 -3.76
CA GLY A 94 -3.10 6.95 -2.44
C GLY A 94 -3.19 8.43 -2.09
N ARG A 95 -2.14 9.20 -2.37
CA ARG A 95 -2.13 10.66 -2.14
C ARG A 95 -3.17 11.39 -2.97
N ASP A 96 -3.44 10.93 -4.18
CA ASP A 96 -4.45 11.52 -5.06
C ASP A 96 -5.87 11.14 -4.62
N LEU A 97 -6.07 9.90 -4.14
CA LEU A 97 -7.37 9.42 -3.67
C LEU A 97 -7.79 9.99 -2.31
N ILE A 98 -6.85 10.16 -1.38
CA ILE A 98 -7.19 10.58 -0.01
C ILE A 98 -7.89 11.94 -0.01
N GLY A 99 -9.10 11.97 0.55
CA GLY A 99 -9.93 13.17 0.64
C GLY A 99 -10.92 13.36 -0.52
N LYS A 100 -10.78 12.62 -1.63
CA LYS A 100 -11.77 12.60 -2.73
C LYS A 100 -13.01 11.79 -2.35
N THR A 101 -14.08 11.97 -3.10
CA THR A 101 -15.39 11.32 -2.89
C THR A 101 -15.88 10.63 -4.16
N VAL A 102 -17.01 9.93 -4.08
CA VAL A 102 -17.64 9.36 -5.29
C VAL A 102 -18.02 10.48 -6.25
N GLY A 103 -17.70 10.29 -7.53
CA GLY A 103 -17.87 11.29 -8.58
C GLY A 103 -16.64 12.14 -8.88
N ASP A 104 -15.60 12.11 -8.04
CA ASP A 104 -14.29 12.69 -8.38
C ASP A 104 -13.50 11.77 -9.34
N GLU A 105 -12.50 12.33 -9.99
CA GLU A 105 -11.65 11.62 -10.96
C GLU A 105 -10.21 11.52 -10.47
N VAL A 106 -9.53 10.44 -10.85
CA VAL A 106 -8.12 10.17 -10.54
C VAL A 106 -7.36 9.69 -11.76
N GLU A 107 -6.09 10.04 -11.81
CA GLU A 107 -5.17 9.58 -12.84
C GLU A 107 -4.38 8.37 -12.34
N LEU A 108 -4.48 7.25 -13.06
CA LEU A 108 -3.77 6.02 -12.72
C LEU A 108 -2.88 5.58 -13.89
N GLY A 109 -1.58 5.51 -13.62
CA GLY A 109 -0.58 5.07 -14.58
C GLY A 109 0.78 5.70 -14.31
N LYS A 110 1.74 5.46 -15.20
CA LYS A 110 3.05 6.14 -15.18
C LYS A 110 3.40 6.61 -16.58
N GLY A 111 3.81 7.87 -16.70
CA GLY A 111 4.30 8.42 -17.97
C GLY A 111 3.22 8.52 -19.03
N ARG A 112 3.45 7.95 -20.22
CA ARG A 112 2.53 8.03 -21.37
C ARG A 112 1.31 7.11 -21.26
N GLU A 113 1.29 6.21 -20.29
CA GLU A 113 0.19 5.27 -20.05
C GLU A 113 -0.65 5.74 -18.83
N CYS A 114 -0.83 7.05 -18.70
CA CYS A 114 -1.74 7.63 -17.72
C CYS A 114 -3.17 7.48 -18.26
N LYS A 115 -4.06 6.91 -17.44
CA LYS A 115 -5.47 6.74 -17.78
C LYS A 115 -6.30 7.36 -16.67
N GLU A 116 -7.34 8.07 -17.07
CA GLU A 116 -8.30 8.70 -16.15
C GLU A 116 -9.34 7.66 -15.71
N PHE A 117 -9.66 7.69 -14.43
CA PHE A 117 -10.69 6.85 -13.82
C PHE A 117 -11.57 7.72 -12.94
N GLY A 118 -12.89 7.58 -13.08
CA GLY A 118 -13.86 8.12 -12.14
C GLY A 118 -13.99 7.22 -10.92
N ILE A 119 -14.18 7.81 -9.75
CA ILE A 119 -14.51 7.10 -8.51
C ILE A 119 -16.01 6.81 -8.53
N THR A 120 -16.37 5.53 -8.67
CA THR A 120 -17.78 5.10 -8.78
C THR A 120 -18.34 4.52 -7.48
N GLY A 121 -17.49 4.21 -6.50
CA GLY A 121 -17.93 3.71 -5.21
C GLY A 121 -16.82 3.74 -4.15
N VAL A 122 -17.24 3.87 -2.89
CA VAL A 122 -16.37 3.76 -1.71
C VAL A 122 -17.09 2.94 -0.65
N SER A 123 -16.40 1.98 -0.02
CA SER A 123 -16.94 1.09 1.02
C SER A 123 -15.96 0.85 2.15
#